data_AF-A0A1G3QYH5-F1
#
_entry.id   AF-A0A1G3QYH5-F1
#
_cell.length_a   1.000
_cell.length_b   1.000
_cell.length_c   1.000
_cell.angle_alpha   90.00
_cell.angle_beta   90.00
_cell.angle_gamma   90.00
#
_symmetry.space_group_name_H-M   'P 1'
#
loop_
_entity.id
_entity.type
_entity.pdbx_description
1 polymer ?
#
loop_
_entity_poly.entity_id
_entity_poly.type
_entity_poly.pdbx_seq_one_letter_code
_entity_poly.pdbx_strand_id
1 'polypeptide(L)'
;MADKNGNYDNLIDAYLEIEADPAFSGKITDQFMKLLSGYFFEKEKSASRNMELVINNLALPRFISEARTIFDIDREELRKYVTGGSINDSLAGRIMLSQHYLKAFYPHHAPSFGKLPEDVRFELMDLIKEKNEAILSAFEKMLVDRTADKQRKILTLVALILKNVHLKTGAPFNKLPKPANEILRSIFHNTDDVFAATQKQIADLLDDSKIKQLIKIFFTVKQFKEITEIAMLFKEELERYRKRTASARG
;
A
#
# COMPACT_ATOMS: atom_id res chain seq x y z
N MET A 1 6.11 -6.56 23.52
CA MET A 1 5.33 -5.33 23.27
C MET A 1 4.79 -5.42 21.86
N ALA A 2 3.48 -5.27 21.68
CA ALA A 2 2.87 -5.21 20.36
C ALA A 2 3.16 -3.84 19.75
N ASP A 3 3.92 -3.80 18.65
CA ASP A 3 4.21 -2.56 17.94
C ASP A 3 2.94 -1.87 17.48
N LYS A 4 2.91 -0.54 17.64
CA LYS A 4 1.89 0.33 17.07
C LYS A 4 2.09 0.46 15.55
N ASN A 5 0.98 0.28 14.83
CA ASN A 5 0.65 0.68 13.46
C ASN A 5 1.67 0.40 12.35
N GLY A 6 1.39 -0.62 11.54
CA GLY A 6 1.86 -0.66 10.16
C GLY A 6 1.18 0.46 9.36
N ASN A 7 1.96 1.23 8.61
CA ASN A 7 1.40 2.24 7.70
C ASN A 7 0.87 1.55 6.42
N TYR A 8 -0.45 1.44 6.27
CA TYR A 8 -1.12 0.76 5.16
C TYR A 8 -1.39 1.66 3.94
N ASP A 9 -0.51 2.63 3.74
CA ASP A 9 -0.66 3.74 2.80
C ASP A 9 -0.60 3.35 1.31
N ASN A 10 -0.16 2.13 0.98
CA ASN A 10 0.11 1.66 -0.38
C ASN A 10 -0.75 0.43 -0.75
N LEU A 11 -1.97 0.33 -0.24
CA LEU A 11 -2.87 -0.80 -0.48
C LEU A 11 -3.07 -1.10 -1.98
N ILE A 12 -3.15 -0.07 -2.83
CA ILE A 12 -3.26 -0.24 -4.29
C ILE A 12 -2.08 -1.03 -4.84
N ASP A 13 -0.86 -0.70 -4.43
CA ASP A 13 0.33 -1.34 -4.96
C ASP A 13 0.41 -2.80 -4.53
N ALA A 14 0.10 -3.08 -3.26
CA ALA A 14 -0.01 -4.44 -2.74
C ALA A 14 -1.07 -5.26 -3.51
N TYR A 15 -2.22 -4.65 -3.81
CA TYR A 15 -3.26 -5.28 -4.63
C TYR A 15 -2.76 -5.58 -6.05
N LEU A 16 -2.13 -4.61 -6.72
CA LEU A 16 -1.65 -4.78 -8.10
C LEU A 16 -0.54 -5.83 -8.22
N GLU A 17 0.31 -5.96 -7.20
CA GLU A 17 1.30 -7.03 -7.12
C GLU A 17 0.64 -8.41 -7.03
N ILE A 18 -0.43 -8.54 -6.22
CA ILE A 18 -1.19 -9.78 -6.10
C ILE A 18 -1.96 -10.07 -7.40
N GLU A 19 -2.57 -9.06 -8.02
CA GLU A 19 -3.32 -9.22 -9.28
C GLU A 19 -2.42 -9.65 -10.45
N ALA A 20 -1.15 -9.22 -10.44
CA ALA A 20 -0.16 -9.61 -11.43
C ALA A 20 0.31 -11.07 -11.28
N ASP A 21 0.10 -11.71 -10.13
CA ASP A 21 0.39 -13.13 -9.93
C ASP A 21 -0.70 -14.00 -10.58
N PRO A 22 -0.36 -14.84 -11.58
CA PRO A 22 -1.33 -15.72 -12.23
C PRO A 22 -2.08 -16.67 -11.28
N ALA A 23 -1.50 -16.98 -10.12
CA ALA A 23 -2.15 -17.82 -9.11
C ALA A 23 -3.37 -17.15 -8.48
N PHE A 24 -3.36 -15.81 -8.39
CA PHE A 24 -4.38 -15.00 -7.70
C PHE A 24 -5.21 -14.11 -8.65
N SER A 25 -4.78 -13.93 -9.90
CA SER A 25 -5.48 -13.09 -10.87
C SER A 25 -6.95 -13.51 -11.04
N GLY A 26 -7.87 -12.54 -10.91
CA GLY A 26 -9.32 -12.76 -10.98
C GLY A 26 -9.96 -13.48 -9.79
N LYS A 27 -9.18 -13.93 -8.78
CA LYS A 27 -9.69 -14.67 -7.62
C LYS A 27 -9.84 -13.76 -6.41
N ILE A 28 -10.90 -12.95 -6.38
CA ILE A 28 -11.08 -11.85 -5.42
C ILE A 28 -11.00 -12.30 -3.95
N THR A 29 -11.61 -13.45 -3.63
CA THR A 29 -11.53 -14.05 -2.28
C THR A 29 -10.08 -14.35 -1.89
N ASP A 30 -9.30 -14.95 -2.78
CA ASP A 30 -7.90 -15.30 -2.52
C ASP A 30 -7.03 -14.04 -2.44
N GLN A 31 -7.29 -13.05 -3.30
CA GLN A 31 -6.62 -11.75 -3.27
C GLN A 31 -6.88 -11.01 -1.95
N PHE A 32 -8.14 -10.97 -1.51
CA PHE A 32 -8.52 -10.36 -0.23
C PHE A 32 -7.85 -11.09 0.93
N MET A 33 -7.82 -12.43 0.92
CA MET A 33 -7.14 -13.21 1.96
C MET A 33 -5.62 -12.98 1.94
N LYS A 34 -5.03 -12.78 0.77
CA LYS A 34 -3.61 -12.45 0.63
C LYS A 34 -3.30 -11.06 1.17
N LEU A 35 -4.15 -10.06 0.93
CA LEU A 35 -4.06 -8.73 1.55
C LEU A 35 -4.25 -8.83 3.07
N LEU A 36 -5.27 -9.56 3.53
CA LEU A 36 -5.54 -9.73 4.94
C LEU A 36 -4.34 -10.35 5.66
N SER A 37 -3.85 -11.48 5.17
CA SER A 37 -2.80 -12.26 5.83
C SER A 37 -1.39 -11.72 5.59
N GLY A 38 -1.11 -11.17 4.41
CA GLY A 38 0.24 -10.76 3.98
C GLY A 38 0.47 -9.25 3.97
N TYR A 39 -0.57 -8.43 4.15
CA TYR A 39 -0.43 -6.98 4.25
C TYR A 39 -0.89 -6.49 5.62
N PHE A 40 -2.14 -6.76 6.01
CA PHE A 40 -2.67 -6.27 7.29
C PHE A 40 -2.13 -7.07 8.48
N PHE A 41 -2.11 -8.40 8.40
CA PHE A 41 -1.72 -9.28 9.51
C PHE A 41 -0.41 -10.03 9.29
N GLU A 42 0.52 -9.49 8.50
CA GLU A 42 1.79 -10.17 8.17
C GLU A 42 2.60 -10.55 9.43
N LYS A 43 2.68 -9.63 10.40
CA LYS A 43 3.38 -9.86 11.67
C LYS A 43 2.72 -10.98 12.48
N GLU A 44 1.40 -10.93 12.60
CA GLU A 44 0.61 -11.92 13.33
C GLU A 44 0.70 -13.29 12.67
N LYS A 45 0.60 -13.35 11.35
CA LYS A 45 0.77 -14.56 10.54
C LYS A 45 2.13 -15.19 10.77
N SER A 46 3.19 -14.37 10.74
CA SER A 46 4.58 -14.84 10.84
C SER A 46 4.98 -15.26 12.27
N ALA A 47 4.16 -14.97 13.29
CA ALA A 47 4.48 -15.29 14.67
C ALA A 47 4.44 -16.79 14.97
N SER A 48 3.59 -17.56 14.29
CA SER A 48 3.59 -19.03 14.39
C SER A 48 2.76 -19.68 13.28
N ARG A 49 3.04 -20.97 12.99
CA ARG A 49 2.22 -21.77 12.07
C ARG A 49 0.74 -21.82 12.46
N ASN A 50 0.44 -21.81 13.76
CA ASN A 50 -0.95 -21.80 14.22
C ASN A 50 -1.65 -20.47 13.90
N MET A 51 -0.94 -19.34 14.03
CA MET A 51 -1.49 -18.03 13.63
C MET A 51 -1.70 -17.94 12.13
N GLU A 52 -0.76 -18.44 11.35
CA GLU A 52 -0.94 -18.56 9.90
C GLU A 52 -2.20 -19.34 9.54
N LEU A 53 -2.42 -20.50 10.17
CA LEU A 53 -3.63 -21.30 9.96
C LEU A 53 -4.90 -20.58 10.41
N VAL A 54 -4.88 -19.87 11.54
CA VAL A 54 -6.03 -19.08 12.01
C VAL A 54 -6.42 -18.03 10.99
N ILE A 55 -5.45 -17.25 10.51
CA ILE A 55 -5.72 -16.13 9.59
C ILE A 55 -6.16 -16.65 8.22
N ASN A 56 -5.45 -17.63 7.66
CA ASN A 56 -5.76 -18.15 6.32
C ASN A 56 -7.09 -18.93 6.25
N ASN A 57 -7.61 -19.42 7.39
CA ASN A 57 -8.89 -20.15 7.46
C ASN A 57 -10.05 -19.27 7.93
N LEU A 58 -9.89 -17.94 8.00
CA LEU A 58 -11.01 -17.05 8.32
C LEU A 58 -12.10 -17.18 7.26
N ALA A 59 -13.33 -17.45 7.71
CA ALA A 59 -14.49 -17.43 6.84
C ALA A 59 -14.71 -16.02 6.30
N LEU A 60 -14.58 -15.86 4.99
CA LEU A 60 -14.83 -14.60 4.31
C LEU A 60 -16.32 -14.45 3.99
N PRO A 61 -16.89 -13.25 4.17
CA PRO A 61 -18.30 -12.99 3.92
C PRO A 61 -18.59 -12.92 2.42
N ARG A 62 -19.83 -13.23 2.04
CA ARG A 62 -20.27 -13.37 0.65
C ARG A 62 -20.04 -12.11 -0.20
N PHE A 63 -20.18 -10.91 0.37
CA PHE A 63 -19.99 -9.66 -0.39
C PHE A 63 -18.58 -9.50 -0.97
N ILE A 64 -17.57 -10.14 -0.37
CA ILE A 64 -16.20 -10.15 -0.90
C ILE A 64 -16.14 -10.96 -2.22
N SER A 65 -16.82 -12.11 -2.26
CA SER A 65 -16.86 -12.97 -3.44
C SER A 65 -17.72 -12.41 -4.59
N GLU A 66 -18.62 -11.47 -4.28
CA GLU A 66 -19.49 -10.83 -5.28
C GLU A 66 -18.84 -9.61 -5.94
N ALA A 67 -17.78 -9.07 -5.34
CA ALA A 67 -17.02 -7.97 -5.93
C ALA A 67 -16.27 -8.44 -7.19
N ARG A 68 -16.21 -7.58 -8.21
CA ARG A 68 -15.46 -7.86 -9.45
C ARG A 68 -13.95 -7.66 -9.26
N THR A 69 -13.59 -6.66 -8.47
CA THR A 69 -12.21 -6.34 -8.07
C THR A 69 -12.20 -5.92 -6.60
N ILE A 70 -11.01 -5.84 -5.99
CA ILE A 70 -10.86 -5.32 -4.63
C ILE A 70 -11.35 -3.87 -4.50
N PHE A 71 -11.36 -3.09 -5.59
CA PHE A 71 -11.91 -1.74 -5.59
C PHE A 71 -13.44 -1.68 -5.54
N ASP A 72 -14.12 -2.78 -5.91
CA ASP A 72 -15.58 -2.84 -6.00
C ASP A 72 -16.21 -3.45 -4.74
N ILE A 73 -15.40 -3.72 -3.71
CA ILE A 73 -15.89 -4.19 -2.42
C ILE A 73 -16.80 -3.11 -1.81
N ASP A 74 -18.01 -3.51 -1.41
CA ASP A 74 -18.96 -2.61 -0.75
C ASP A 74 -18.39 -2.11 0.58
N ARG A 75 -18.34 -0.79 0.75
CA ARG A 75 -17.69 -0.15 1.90
C ARG A 75 -18.47 -0.30 3.19
N GLU A 76 -19.80 -0.28 3.11
CA GLU A 76 -20.63 -0.39 4.30
C GLU A 76 -20.64 -1.83 4.80
N GLU A 77 -20.68 -2.81 3.90
CA GLU A 77 -20.51 -4.21 4.23
C GLU A 77 -19.10 -4.51 4.76
N LEU A 78 -18.05 -3.92 4.15
CA LEU A 78 -16.70 -4.02 4.67
C LEU A 78 -16.58 -3.41 6.07
N ARG A 79 -17.16 -2.23 6.29
CA ARG A 79 -17.18 -1.56 7.60
C ARG A 79 -17.84 -2.47 8.64
N LYS A 80 -19.05 -2.95 8.37
CA LYS A 80 -19.78 -3.87 9.27
C LYS A 80 -18.96 -5.13 9.57
N TYR A 81 -18.32 -5.72 8.57
CA TYR A 81 -17.50 -6.92 8.72
C TYR A 81 -16.24 -6.67 9.57
N VAL A 82 -15.57 -5.54 9.36
CA VAL A 82 -14.34 -5.19 10.07
C VAL A 82 -14.63 -4.78 11.50
N THR A 83 -15.64 -3.92 11.74
CA THR A 83 -15.97 -3.45 13.09
C THR A 83 -16.73 -4.48 13.92
N GLY A 84 -17.53 -5.33 13.28
CA GLY A 84 -18.45 -6.23 13.97
C GLY A 84 -19.53 -5.50 14.77
N GLY A 85 -20.36 -6.27 15.49
CA GLY A 85 -21.30 -5.74 16.48
C GLY A 85 -20.66 -5.54 17.87
N SER A 86 -19.53 -6.21 18.11
CA SER A 86 -18.71 -6.09 19.32
C SER A 86 -17.24 -6.23 18.96
N ILE A 87 -16.33 -5.87 19.88
CA ILE A 87 -14.89 -6.07 19.69
C ILE A 87 -14.57 -7.53 19.40
N ASN A 88 -15.27 -8.47 20.05
CA ASN A 88 -15.04 -9.92 19.85
C ASN A 88 -15.40 -10.39 18.44
N ASP A 89 -16.43 -9.78 17.84
CA ASP A 89 -16.94 -10.15 16.52
C ASP A 89 -16.25 -9.39 15.38
N SER A 90 -15.52 -8.32 15.72
CA SER A 90 -14.70 -7.56 14.79
C SER A 90 -13.64 -8.44 14.09
N LEU A 91 -13.16 -8.02 12.93
CA LEU A 91 -12.16 -8.77 12.17
C LEU A 91 -10.86 -8.96 12.97
N ALA A 92 -10.30 -7.87 13.49
CA ALA A 92 -9.09 -7.95 14.30
C ALA A 92 -9.37 -8.68 15.63
N GLY A 93 -10.54 -8.53 16.24
CA GLY A 93 -10.90 -9.24 17.47
C GLY A 93 -10.93 -10.75 17.32
N ARG A 94 -11.53 -11.27 16.24
CA ARG A 94 -11.56 -12.72 15.94
C ARG A 94 -10.15 -13.32 15.83
N ILE A 95 -9.16 -12.53 15.42
CA ILE A 95 -7.75 -12.95 15.31
C ILE A 95 -7.03 -12.75 16.64
N MET A 96 -7.07 -11.54 17.18
CA MET A 96 -6.22 -11.07 18.29
C MET A 96 -6.72 -11.51 19.67
N LEU A 97 -7.97 -11.93 19.79
CA LEU A 97 -8.50 -12.55 21.02
C LEU A 97 -8.42 -14.08 20.97
N SER A 98 -7.95 -14.66 19.87
CA SER A 98 -7.76 -16.10 19.74
C SER A 98 -6.71 -16.60 20.73
N GLN A 99 -6.86 -17.83 21.21
CA GLN A 99 -5.86 -18.43 22.10
C GLN A 99 -4.48 -18.49 21.45
N HIS A 100 -4.41 -18.67 20.13
CA HIS A 100 -3.16 -18.73 19.38
C HIS A 100 -2.42 -17.40 19.41
N TYR A 101 -3.16 -16.28 19.25
CA TYR A 101 -2.58 -14.96 19.34
C TYR A 101 -2.11 -14.67 20.77
N LEU A 102 -2.95 -14.94 21.77
CA LEU A 102 -2.61 -14.70 23.17
C LEU A 102 -1.38 -15.52 23.60
N LYS A 103 -1.26 -16.79 23.17
CA LYS A 103 -0.04 -17.59 23.42
C LYS A 103 1.20 -17.01 22.78
N ALA A 104 1.09 -16.45 21.58
CA ALA A 104 2.24 -15.94 20.82
C ALA A 104 2.70 -14.56 21.32
N PHE A 105 1.76 -13.66 21.62
CA PHE A 105 2.04 -12.26 21.92
C PHE A 105 1.97 -11.91 23.40
N TYR A 106 1.32 -12.75 24.22
CA TYR A 106 1.21 -12.61 25.67
C TYR A 106 1.58 -13.94 26.39
N PRO A 107 2.79 -14.49 26.14
CA PRO A 107 3.15 -15.85 26.56
C PRO A 107 3.21 -16.06 28.08
N HIS A 108 3.34 -14.98 28.85
CA HIS A 108 3.41 -15.03 30.32
C HIS A 108 2.03 -15.00 31.01
N HIS A 109 0.95 -14.96 30.23
CA HIS A 109 -0.41 -14.97 30.75
C HIS A 109 -1.18 -16.22 30.28
N ALA A 110 -2.23 -16.57 31.02
CA ALA A 110 -3.15 -17.59 30.55
C ALA A 110 -3.77 -17.13 29.21
N PRO A 111 -3.84 -18.00 28.18
CA PRO A 111 -4.26 -17.63 26.83
C PRO A 111 -5.79 -17.54 26.74
N SER A 112 -6.36 -16.66 27.53
CA SER A 112 -7.78 -16.37 27.65
C SER A 112 -7.94 -14.91 28.00
N PHE A 113 -8.63 -14.15 27.16
CA PHE A 113 -8.78 -12.70 27.32
C PHE A 113 -9.29 -12.32 28.71
N GLY A 114 -10.27 -13.04 29.25
CA GLY A 114 -10.84 -12.78 30.59
C GLY A 114 -9.87 -13.05 31.76
N LYS A 115 -8.74 -13.71 31.52
CA LYS A 115 -7.70 -13.99 32.52
C LYS A 115 -6.48 -13.09 32.39
N LEU A 116 -6.47 -12.18 31.41
CA LEU A 116 -5.43 -11.17 31.28
C LEU A 116 -5.61 -10.09 32.36
N PRO A 117 -4.50 -9.52 32.87
CA PRO A 117 -4.55 -8.30 33.68
C PRO A 117 -5.36 -7.18 33.01
N GLU A 118 -5.95 -6.30 33.80
CA GLU A 118 -6.86 -5.26 33.30
C GLU A 118 -6.18 -4.28 32.34
N ASP A 119 -4.98 -3.84 32.67
CA ASP A 119 -4.11 -3.01 31.82
C ASP A 119 -3.82 -3.69 30.47
N VAL A 120 -3.47 -4.98 30.48
CA VAL A 120 -3.22 -5.77 29.27
C VAL A 120 -4.49 -5.94 28.42
N ARG A 121 -5.65 -6.10 29.07
CA ARG A 121 -6.94 -6.17 28.36
C ARG A 121 -7.25 -4.85 27.64
N PHE A 122 -7.05 -3.71 28.31
CA PHE A 122 -7.27 -2.40 27.70
C PHE A 122 -6.31 -2.14 26.55
N GLU A 123 -5.01 -2.44 26.72
CA GLU A 123 -4.03 -2.34 25.64
C GLU A 123 -4.45 -3.17 24.41
N LEU A 124 -4.83 -4.43 24.62
CA LEU A 124 -5.24 -5.31 23.54
C LEU A 124 -6.53 -4.84 22.84
N MET A 125 -7.50 -4.33 23.60
CA MET A 125 -8.72 -3.75 23.04
C MET A 125 -8.42 -2.52 22.18
N ASP A 126 -7.49 -1.67 22.60
CA ASP A 126 -7.11 -0.49 21.82
C ASP A 126 -6.34 -0.89 20.56
N LEU A 127 -5.43 -1.86 20.63
CA LEU A 127 -4.76 -2.42 19.46
C LEU A 127 -5.76 -3.02 18.44
N ILE A 128 -6.82 -3.69 18.91
CA ILE A 128 -7.86 -4.23 18.03
C ILE A 128 -8.62 -3.09 17.31
N LYS A 129 -8.98 -2.03 18.04
CA LYS A 129 -9.65 -0.86 17.45
C LYS A 129 -8.75 -0.17 16.43
N GLU A 130 -7.49 0.11 16.80
CA GLU A 130 -6.50 0.73 15.92
C GLU A 130 -6.30 -0.10 14.65
N LYS A 131 -6.20 -1.43 14.76
CA LYS A 131 -6.05 -2.33 13.60
C LYS A 131 -7.27 -2.28 12.67
N ASN A 132 -8.48 -2.37 13.23
CA ASN A 132 -9.72 -2.30 12.45
C ASN A 132 -9.85 -0.94 11.74
N GLU A 133 -9.55 0.16 12.43
CA GLU A 133 -9.55 1.50 11.84
C GLU A 133 -8.51 1.63 10.73
N ALA A 134 -7.30 1.12 10.93
CA ALA A 134 -6.23 1.16 9.94
C ALA A 134 -6.59 0.38 8.66
N ILE A 135 -7.27 -0.77 8.79
CA ILE A 135 -7.79 -1.52 7.64
C ILE A 135 -8.81 -0.67 6.87
N LEU A 136 -9.81 -0.10 7.55
CA LEU A 136 -10.84 0.70 6.90
C LEU A 136 -10.26 1.96 6.23
N SER A 137 -9.38 2.65 6.93
CA SER A 137 -8.68 3.83 6.42
C SER A 137 -7.85 3.50 5.16
N ALA A 138 -7.20 2.34 5.11
CA ALA A 138 -6.46 1.90 3.92
C ALA A 138 -7.38 1.71 2.69
N PHE A 139 -8.56 1.10 2.89
CA PHE A 139 -9.55 0.93 1.82
C PHE A 139 -10.16 2.27 1.38
N GLU A 140 -10.45 3.18 2.31
CA GLU A 140 -10.92 4.52 1.99
C GLU A 140 -9.87 5.31 1.20
N LYS A 141 -8.62 5.31 1.67
CA LYS A 141 -7.50 5.95 1.02
C LYS A 141 -7.27 5.39 -0.38
N MET A 142 -7.34 4.07 -0.55
CA MET A 142 -7.20 3.42 -1.86
C MET A 142 -8.17 4.00 -2.90
N LEU A 143 -9.41 4.33 -2.54
CA LEU A 143 -10.35 4.92 -3.50
C LEU A 143 -10.05 6.38 -3.82
N VAL A 144 -9.61 7.15 -2.82
CA VAL A 144 -9.12 8.53 -3.01
C VAL A 144 -7.91 8.52 -3.95
N ASP A 145 -6.96 7.63 -3.69
CA ASP A 145 -5.76 7.42 -4.49
C ASP A 145 -6.10 7.01 -5.93
N ARG A 146 -7.03 6.06 -6.13
CA ARG A 146 -7.51 5.66 -7.46
C ARG A 146 -8.11 6.85 -8.21
N THR A 147 -8.81 7.74 -7.52
CA THR A 147 -9.39 8.96 -8.11
C THR A 147 -8.31 9.96 -8.48
N ALA A 148 -7.31 10.16 -7.61
CA ALA A 148 -6.14 10.99 -7.90
C ALA A 148 -5.33 10.44 -9.08
N ASP A 149 -5.17 9.11 -9.18
CA ASP A 149 -4.50 8.44 -10.29
C ASP A 149 -5.19 8.75 -11.65
N LYS A 150 -6.53 8.86 -11.70
CA LYS A 150 -7.27 9.23 -12.92
C LYS A 150 -7.03 10.65 -13.42
N GLN A 151 -6.71 11.56 -12.50
CA GLN A 151 -6.62 13.01 -12.77
C GLN A 151 -5.18 13.52 -12.71
N ARG A 152 -4.21 12.68 -12.35
CA ARG A 152 -2.82 13.07 -12.15
C ARG A 152 -2.23 13.62 -13.45
N LYS A 153 -1.71 14.85 -13.38
CA LYS A 153 -0.93 15.44 -14.48
C LYS A 153 0.46 14.81 -14.57
N ILE A 154 1.04 14.79 -15.76
CA ILE A 154 2.42 14.31 -15.99
C ILE A 154 3.41 15.09 -15.09
N LEU A 155 3.22 16.40 -14.93
CA LEU A 155 4.02 17.24 -14.04
C LEU A 155 4.05 16.71 -12.61
N THR A 156 2.87 16.41 -12.06
CA THR A 156 2.70 15.88 -10.70
C THR A 156 3.29 14.48 -10.59
N LEU A 157 3.13 13.64 -11.61
CA LEU A 157 3.73 12.31 -11.67
C LEU A 157 5.26 12.37 -11.56
N VAL A 158 5.92 13.18 -12.38
CA VAL A 158 7.38 13.29 -12.35
C VAL A 158 7.86 13.83 -10.99
N ALA A 159 7.17 14.81 -10.42
CA ALA A 159 7.49 15.32 -9.09
C ALA A 159 7.34 14.25 -7.99
N LEU A 160 6.30 13.41 -8.06
CA LEU A 160 6.10 12.29 -7.13
C LEU A 160 7.19 11.23 -7.27
N ILE A 161 7.57 10.88 -8.50
CA ILE A 161 8.67 9.94 -8.75
C ILE A 161 9.97 10.47 -8.14
N LEU A 162 10.30 11.75 -8.36
CA LEU A 162 11.49 12.38 -7.77
C LEU A 162 11.45 12.36 -6.23
N LYS A 163 10.29 12.65 -5.64
CA LYS A 163 10.10 12.56 -4.18
C LYS A 163 10.33 11.12 -3.67
N ASN A 164 9.79 10.12 -4.35
CA ASN A 164 9.94 8.71 -3.94
C ASN A 164 11.38 8.23 -4.10
N VAL A 165 12.06 8.62 -5.17
CA VAL A 165 13.49 8.38 -5.36
C VAL A 165 14.30 8.98 -4.20
N HIS A 166 14.04 10.24 -3.82
CA HIS A 166 14.70 10.87 -2.69
C HIS A 166 14.47 10.10 -1.38
N LEU A 167 13.21 9.72 -1.10
CA LEU A 167 12.86 8.97 0.10
C LEU A 167 13.54 7.58 0.15
N LYS A 168 13.68 6.90 -0.98
CA LYS A 168 14.33 5.58 -1.07
C LYS A 168 15.86 5.65 -0.96
N THR A 169 16.47 6.67 -1.53
CA THR A 169 17.94 6.75 -1.66
C THR A 169 18.60 7.64 -0.61
N GLY A 170 17.86 8.57 -0.02
CA GLY A 170 18.42 9.66 0.77
C GLY A 170 19.24 10.66 -0.06
N ALA A 171 19.25 10.55 -1.40
CA ALA A 171 20.04 11.42 -2.27
C ALA A 171 19.53 12.87 -2.14
N PRO A 172 20.39 13.83 -1.76
CA PRO A 172 19.94 15.20 -1.50
C PRO A 172 19.59 15.91 -2.80
N PHE A 173 18.59 16.80 -2.71
CA PHE A 173 18.24 17.67 -3.83
C PHE A 173 19.24 18.83 -3.95
N ASN A 174 19.56 19.20 -5.19
CA ASN A 174 20.31 20.42 -5.48
C ASN A 174 19.47 21.66 -5.21
N LYS A 175 20.15 22.78 -5.00
CA LYS A 175 19.52 24.10 -5.13
C LYS A 175 19.16 24.33 -6.59
N LEU A 176 17.86 24.39 -6.89
CA LEU A 176 17.38 24.52 -8.25
C LEU A 176 17.60 25.95 -8.78
N PRO A 177 18.00 26.11 -10.06
CA PRO A 177 18.21 27.43 -10.66
C PRO A 177 16.90 28.18 -10.96
N LYS A 178 15.78 27.46 -11.00
CA LYS A 178 14.42 27.95 -11.29
C LYS A 178 13.39 27.09 -10.55
N PRO A 179 12.12 27.52 -10.45
CA PRO A 179 11.05 26.69 -9.91
C PRO A 179 10.99 25.29 -10.57
N ALA A 180 10.78 24.24 -9.77
CA ALA A 180 10.81 22.85 -10.23
C ALA A 180 9.84 22.60 -11.41
N ASN A 181 8.66 23.21 -11.37
CA ASN A 181 7.65 23.08 -12.41
C ASN A 181 8.12 23.61 -13.79
N GLU A 182 8.89 24.70 -13.82
CA GLU A 182 9.47 25.23 -15.06
C GLU A 182 10.54 24.28 -15.62
N ILE A 183 11.38 23.72 -14.75
CA ILE A 183 12.40 22.76 -15.14
C ILE A 183 11.73 21.52 -15.76
N LEU A 184 10.71 20.97 -15.10
CA LEU A 184 9.99 19.81 -15.61
C LEU A 184 9.32 20.07 -16.97
N ARG A 185 8.70 21.25 -17.14
CA ARG A 185 8.11 21.69 -18.42
C ARG A 185 9.14 21.83 -19.55
N SER A 186 10.39 22.15 -19.21
CA SER A 186 11.46 22.26 -20.21
C SER A 186 12.04 20.90 -20.65
N ILE A 187 11.83 19.84 -19.87
CA ILE A 187 12.38 18.50 -20.14
C ILE A 187 11.33 17.60 -20.82
N PHE A 188 10.12 17.56 -20.28
CA PHE A 188 9.06 16.67 -20.76
C PHE A 188 8.01 17.43 -21.55
N HIS A 189 7.40 16.75 -22.53
CA HIS A 189 6.34 17.33 -23.34
C HIS A 189 5.00 17.22 -22.63
N ASN A 190 4.10 18.19 -22.90
CA ASN A 190 2.71 18.14 -22.46
C ASN A 190 2.53 17.89 -20.96
N THR A 191 3.42 18.42 -20.11
CA THR A 191 3.43 18.08 -18.67
C THR A 191 2.14 18.46 -17.93
N ASP A 192 1.37 19.42 -18.46
CA ASP A 192 0.09 19.83 -17.90
C ASP A 192 -1.09 18.90 -18.29
N ASP A 193 -0.88 17.97 -19.23
CA ASP A 193 -1.85 16.93 -19.61
C ASP A 193 -1.99 15.88 -18.50
N VAL A 194 -3.19 15.28 -18.41
CA VAL A 194 -3.44 14.13 -17.55
C VAL A 194 -2.63 12.93 -18.05
N PHE A 195 -1.92 12.28 -17.14
CA PHE A 195 -1.25 11.03 -17.40
C PHE A 195 -2.30 9.92 -17.61
N ALA A 196 -2.30 9.36 -18.82
CA ALA A 196 -3.20 8.31 -19.25
C ALA A 196 -2.43 7.05 -19.68
N ALA A 197 -1.12 7.00 -19.39
CA ALA A 197 -0.23 5.90 -19.76
C ALA A 197 -0.25 5.56 -21.26
N THR A 198 -0.46 6.56 -22.13
CA THR A 198 -0.42 6.34 -23.58
C THR A 198 1.02 6.03 -24.04
N GLN A 199 1.18 5.31 -25.14
CA GLN A 199 2.52 4.99 -25.67
C GLN A 199 3.38 6.24 -25.87
N LYS A 200 2.79 7.35 -26.33
CA LYS A 200 3.49 8.64 -26.50
C LYS A 200 3.98 9.21 -25.16
N GLN A 201 3.13 9.21 -24.13
CA GLN A 201 3.51 9.70 -22.79
C GLN A 201 4.60 8.82 -22.17
N ILE A 202 4.47 7.50 -22.28
CA ILE A 202 5.44 6.55 -21.74
C ILE A 202 6.79 6.66 -22.45
N ALA A 203 6.80 6.78 -23.78
CA ALA A 203 8.04 6.97 -24.53
C ALA A 203 8.77 8.26 -24.14
N ASP A 204 8.03 9.36 -23.94
CA ASP A 204 8.62 10.64 -23.49
C ASP A 204 9.21 10.55 -22.07
N LEU A 205 8.52 9.85 -21.17
CA LEU A 205 8.94 9.68 -19.78
C LEU A 205 10.05 8.64 -19.59
N LEU A 206 10.21 7.70 -20.52
CA LEU A 206 11.27 6.68 -20.54
C LEU A 206 12.53 7.11 -21.31
N ASP A 207 12.53 8.30 -21.91
CA ASP A 207 13.70 8.82 -22.62
C ASP A 207 14.89 8.96 -21.67
N ASP A 208 15.93 8.13 -21.90
CA ASP A 208 17.12 8.08 -21.06
C ASP A 208 17.88 9.41 -21.00
N SER A 209 17.86 10.20 -22.08
CA SER A 209 18.53 11.50 -22.10
C SER A 209 17.81 12.48 -21.17
N LYS A 210 16.47 12.48 -21.20
CA LYS A 210 15.62 13.31 -20.33
C LYS A 210 15.73 12.89 -18.87
N ILE A 211 15.70 11.60 -18.58
CA ILE A 211 15.87 11.08 -17.22
C ILE A 211 17.25 11.48 -16.67
N LYS A 212 18.33 11.28 -17.44
CA LYS A 212 19.68 11.66 -17.02
C LYS A 212 19.81 13.17 -16.81
N GLN A 213 19.21 13.99 -17.68
CA GLN A 213 19.17 15.44 -17.52
C GLN A 213 18.43 15.84 -16.24
N LEU A 214 17.25 15.25 -16.01
CA LEU A 214 16.44 15.47 -14.82
C LEU A 214 17.22 15.16 -13.55
N ILE A 215 17.87 13.99 -13.49
CA ILE A 215 18.64 13.54 -12.33
C ILE A 215 19.79 14.51 -12.03
N LYS A 216 20.56 14.91 -13.05
CA LYS A 216 21.67 15.85 -12.88
C LYS A 216 21.21 17.21 -12.34
N ILE A 217 20.01 17.65 -12.71
CA ILE A 217 19.46 18.92 -12.24
C ILE A 217 18.96 18.79 -10.80
N PHE A 218 18.18 17.75 -10.51
CA PHE A 218 17.49 17.63 -9.23
C PHE A 218 18.36 17.05 -8.11
N PHE A 219 19.25 16.10 -8.38
CA PHE A 219 20.01 15.40 -7.33
C PHE A 219 21.48 15.80 -7.32
N THR A 220 22.08 15.85 -6.12
CA THR A 220 23.53 15.95 -5.98
C THR A 220 24.13 14.60 -6.32
N VAL A 221 24.77 14.50 -7.49
CA VAL A 221 25.40 13.28 -7.98
C VAL A 221 26.93 13.43 -7.96
N LYS A 222 27.64 12.52 -7.29
CA LYS A 222 29.11 12.51 -7.21
C LYS A 222 29.75 11.55 -8.19
N GLN A 223 29.04 10.48 -8.56
CA GLN A 223 29.55 9.43 -9.45
C GLN A 223 28.56 9.10 -10.57
N PHE A 224 29.05 8.73 -11.75
CA PHE A 224 28.18 8.32 -12.86
C PHE A 224 27.29 7.12 -12.50
N LYS A 225 27.78 6.22 -11.65
CA LYS A 225 27.02 5.06 -11.16
C LYS A 225 25.72 5.46 -10.46
N GLU A 226 25.74 6.53 -9.66
CA GLU A 226 24.57 7.07 -8.96
C GLU A 226 23.48 7.53 -9.94
N ILE A 227 23.88 8.10 -11.10
CA ILE A 227 22.92 8.49 -12.14
C ILE A 227 22.17 7.27 -12.67
N THR A 228 22.89 6.18 -12.93
CA THR A 228 22.30 4.94 -13.44
C THR A 228 21.36 4.30 -12.41
N GLU A 229 21.77 4.25 -11.14
CA GLU A 229 20.95 3.72 -10.04
C GLU A 229 19.66 4.54 -9.86
N ILE A 230 19.76 5.87 -9.84
CA ILE A 230 18.59 6.75 -9.75
C ILE A 230 17.69 6.61 -10.98
N ALA A 231 18.26 6.48 -12.18
CA ALA A 231 17.49 6.31 -13.42
C ALA A 231 16.70 5.00 -13.42
N MET A 232 17.26 3.91 -12.88
CA MET A 232 16.53 2.67 -12.68
C MET A 232 15.35 2.85 -11.74
N LEU A 233 15.56 3.46 -10.57
CA LEU A 233 14.49 3.73 -9.61
C LEU A 233 13.39 4.63 -10.18
N PHE A 234 13.76 5.61 -11.01
CA PHE A 234 12.79 6.43 -11.74
C PHE A 234 11.89 5.58 -12.63
N LYS A 235 12.48 4.66 -13.42
CA LYS A 235 11.74 3.76 -14.32
C LYS A 235 10.85 2.79 -13.56
N GLU A 236 11.31 2.25 -12.43
CA GLU A 236 10.53 1.38 -11.57
C GLU A 236 9.30 2.11 -10.99
N GLU A 237 9.49 3.33 -10.48
CA GLU A 237 8.37 4.15 -9.99
C GLU A 237 7.42 4.57 -11.11
N LEU A 238 7.95 4.88 -12.31
CA LEU A 238 7.11 5.16 -13.48
C LEU A 238 6.26 3.94 -13.86
N GLU A 239 6.85 2.74 -13.84
CA GLU A 239 6.13 1.50 -14.12
C GLU A 239 5.04 1.22 -13.08
N ARG A 240 5.34 1.44 -11.80
CA ARG A 240 4.35 1.39 -10.71
C ARG A 240 3.17 2.31 -10.99
N TYR A 241 3.42 3.58 -11.32
CA TYR A 241 2.35 4.53 -11.64
C TYR A 241 1.62 4.22 -12.95
N ARG A 242 2.29 3.61 -13.93
CA ARG A 242 1.67 3.10 -15.16
C ARG A 242 0.63 2.04 -14.83
N LYS A 243 0.98 1.04 -14.01
CA LYS A 243 0.05 -0.02 -13.55
C LYS A 243 -1.13 0.56 -12.79
N ARG A 244 -0.89 1.49 -11.86
CA ARG A 244 -1.96 2.21 -11.12
C ARG A 244 -2.91 2.94 -12.06
N THR A 245 -2.38 3.63 -13.06
CA THR A 245 -3.19 4.39 -14.03
C THR A 245 -4.04 3.47 -14.91
N ALA A 246 -3.48 2.33 -15.34
CA ALA A 246 -4.21 1.32 -16.11
C ALA A 246 -5.37 0.74 -15.29
N SER A 247 -5.10 0.33 -14.06
CA SER A 247 -6.11 -0.21 -13.14
C SER A 247 -7.17 0.82 -12.73
N ALA A 248 -6.78 2.09 -12.57
CA ALA A 248 -7.73 3.13 -12.24
C ALA A 248 -8.75 3.35 -13.37
N ARG A 249 -8.34 3.22 -14.64
CA ARG A 249 -9.16 3.50 -15.83
C ARG A 249 -9.94 2.29 -16.35
N GLY A 250 -9.50 1.07 -16.03
CA GLY A 250 -10.29 -0.15 -16.19
C GLY A 250 -11.47 -0.19 -15.21
#